data_AF-A0A412WUY6-F1
#
_entry.id   AF-A0A412WUY6-F1
#
_cell.length_a   1.000
_cell.length_b   1.000
_cell.length_c   1.000
_cell.angle_alpha   90.00
_cell.angle_beta   90.00
_cell.angle_gamma   90.00
#
_symmetry.space_group_name_H-M   'P 1'
#
loop_
_entity.id
_entity.type
_entity.pdbx_description
1 polymer ?
#
loop_
_entity_poly.entity_id
_entity_poly.type
_entity_poly.pdbx_seq_one_letter_code
_entity_poly.pdbx_strand_id
1 'polypeptide(L)'
;MKHFVFLFVALFSASFLFSQEVFKLGTVKGKHVTYEVKEQNSFPWGRIVKNTRKSDTAKVEVMDVFNLVAQTWDIEMQIAKIIHDRLLPGELRKLSKIAKSFPSDHFQTMIRIDSNKLVQVEWFVFYGMYRDGIRKCASEIPDTTRRPMNCIDRDSSGNITKVQYFVKEPEYRKKEPDVPSDGFWIHFDPDRLYEIEKDIVKKVILPPGMTRDFVYVLQIGILYEYICNLKKAREVREEAIEAWKEEMLRSRSGSVSNI
;
A
#
# COMPACT_ATOMS: atom_id res chain seq x y z
N MET A 1 -19.84 -31.56 31.65
CA MET A 1 -19.18 -31.65 30.33
C MET A 1 -20.02 -31.16 29.15
N LYS A 2 -21.36 -31.28 29.14
CA LYS A 2 -22.20 -30.81 28.02
C LYS A 2 -22.30 -29.27 27.88
N HIS A 3 -22.17 -28.50 28.98
CA HIS A 3 -22.21 -27.02 28.93
C HIS A 3 -20.91 -26.37 28.42
N PHE A 4 -19.74 -27.00 28.62
CA PHE A 4 -18.47 -26.47 28.12
C PHE A 4 -18.32 -26.61 26.60
N VAL A 5 -18.91 -27.66 26.01
CA VAL A 5 -18.89 -27.86 24.56
C VAL A 5 -19.73 -26.81 23.84
N PHE A 6 -20.88 -26.41 24.40
CA PHE A 6 -21.70 -25.33 23.82
C PHE A 6 -21.02 -23.96 23.86
N LEU A 7 -20.24 -23.65 24.91
CA LEU A 7 -19.48 -22.41 24.97
C LEU A 7 -18.35 -22.36 23.94
N PHE A 8 -17.66 -23.49 23.71
CA PHE A 8 -16.63 -23.60 22.69
C PHE A 8 -17.20 -23.57 21.27
N VAL A 9 -18.34 -24.22 21.03
CA VAL A 9 -19.03 -24.18 19.73
C VAL A 9 -19.60 -22.78 19.48
N ALA A 10 -20.07 -22.05 20.49
CA ALA A 10 -20.51 -20.66 20.35
C ALA A 10 -19.35 -19.69 20.08
N LEU A 11 -18.19 -19.88 20.73
CA LEU A 11 -16.97 -19.10 20.47
C LEU A 11 -16.38 -19.39 19.07
N PHE A 12 -16.46 -20.63 18.59
CA PHE A 12 -16.00 -20.99 17.23
C PHE A 12 -17.03 -20.65 16.14
N SER A 13 -18.32 -20.69 16.39
CA SER A 13 -19.34 -20.29 15.40
C SER A 13 -19.46 -18.77 15.24
N ALA A 14 -19.12 -17.98 16.28
CA ALA A 14 -18.89 -16.55 16.14
C ALA A 14 -17.65 -16.23 15.28
N SER A 15 -16.70 -17.17 15.15
CA SER A 15 -15.51 -17.02 14.31
C SER A 15 -15.79 -17.23 12.81
N PHE A 16 -16.95 -17.79 12.45
CA PHE A 16 -17.36 -18.03 11.07
C PHE A 16 -18.39 -17.01 10.54
N LEU A 17 -18.86 -16.06 11.38
CA LEU A 17 -19.87 -15.07 11.00
C LEU A 17 -19.32 -13.74 10.45
N PHE A 18 -18.00 -13.57 10.33
CA PHE A 18 -17.41 -12.34 9.78
C PHE A 18 -16.57 -12.60 8.52
N SER A 19 -17.25 -13.01 7.45
CA SER A 19 -16.84 -12.68 6.08
C SER A 19 -17.71 -11.53 5.55
N GLN A 20 -18.07 -10.59 6.43
CA GLN A 20 -18.85 -9.42 6.03
C GLN A 20 -17.86 -8.34 5.63
N GLU A 21 -17.83 -7.97 4.35
CA GLU A 21 -17.04 -6.84 3.86
C GLU A 21 -17.26 -5.64 4.79
N VAL A 22 -16.20 -5.21 5.49
CA VAL A 22 -16.25 -4.08 6.43
C VAL A 22 -16.19 -2.78 5.65
N PHE A 23 -15.28 -2.72 4.67
CA PHE A 23 -15.08 -1.56 3.79
C PHE A 23 -15.99 -1.60 2.55
N LYS A 24 -17.31 -1.53 2.79
CA LYS A 24 -18.32 -1.34 1.74
C LYS A 24 -18.35 0.11 1.26
N LEU A 25 -18.90 0.35 0.06
CA LEU A 25 -19.09 1.70 -0.46
C LEU A 25 -19.93 2.57 0.46
N GLY A 26 -19.59 3.86 0.51
CA GLY A 26 -20.25 4.84 1.36
C GLY A 26 -19.43 5.12 2.62
N THR A 27 -20.07 5.07 3.79
CA THR A 27 -19.44 5.45 5.07
C THR A 27 -19.23 4.24 5.96
N VAL A 28 -18.00 4.07 6.45
CA VAL A 28 -17.61 3.02 7.40
C VAL A 28 -17.20 3.68 8.71
N LYS A 29 -17.82 3.26 9.82
CA LYS A 29 -17.55 3.83 11.14
C LYS A 29 -16.81 2.81 12.01
N GLY A 30 -15.65 3.21 12.51
CA GLY A 30 -15.05 2.60 13.70
C GLY A 30 -15.47 3.36 14.95
N LYS A 31 -14.97 2.92 16.11
CA LYS A 31 -15.18 3.58 17.39
C LYS A 31 -14.55 4.97 17.44
N HIS A 32 -13.40 5.17 16.80
CA HIS A 32 -12.63 6.43 16.86
C HIS A 32 -12.40 7.09 15.50
N VAL A 33 -12.95 6.52 14.43
CA VAL A 33 -12.68 6.92 13.05
C VAL A 33 -13.91 6.75 12.17
N THR A 34 -13.99 7.54 11.11
CA THR A 34 -14.99 7.37 10.06
C THR A 34 -14.29 7.49 8.72
N TYR A 35 -14.47 6.48 7.88
CA TYR A 35 -13.93 6.40 6.54
C TYR A 35 -15.03 6.61 5.50
N GLU A 36 -14.73 7.37 4.47
CA GLU A 36 -15.45 7.38 3.20
C GLU A 36 -14.80 6.35 2.27
N VAL A 37 -15.62 5.49 1.67
CA VAL A 37 -15.18 4.43 0.77
C VAL A 37 -15.80 4.66 -0.60
N LYS A 38 -14.93 4.82 -1.60
CA LYS A 38 -15.28 5.08 -3.01
C LYS A 38 -14.67 4.03 -3.92
N GLU A 39 -15.22 3.87 -5.12
CA GLU A 39 -14.57 3.11 -6.18
C GLU A 39 -13.36 3.86 -6.73
N GLN A 40 -12.29 3.13 -7.02
CA GLN A 40 -11.16 3.67 -7.75
C GLN A 40 -11.53 3.80 -9.24
N ASN A 41 -11.55 5.04 -9.74
CA ASN A 41 -11.95 5.32 -11.13
C ASN A 41 -11.12 4.58 -12.18
N SER A 42 -9.82 4.40 -11.93
CA SER A 42 -8.90 3.77 -12.88
C SER A 42 -9.06 2.25 -12.93
N PHE A 43 -9.51 1.63 -11.85
CA PHE A 43 -9.60 0.18 -11.67
C PHE A 43 -10.85 -0.12 -10.83
N PRO A 44 -11.97 -0.60 -11.42
CA PRO A 44 -13.26 -0.71 -10.74
C PRO A 44 -13.34 -1.79 -9.64
N TRP A 45 -12.19 -2.25 -9.13
CA TRP A 45 -12.05 -3.29 -8.11
C TRP A 45 -11.14 -2.85 -6.94
N GLY A 46 -10.57 -1.65 -7.02
CA GLY A 46 -9.96 -0.97 -5.89
C GLY A 46 -11.00 -0.14 -5.13
N ARG A 47 -11.00 -0.25 -3.79
CA ARG A 47 -11.74 0.65 -2.91
C ARG A 47 -10.78 1.70 -2.37
N ILE A 48 -11.04 2.97 -2.66
CA ILE A 48 -10.34 4.09 -2.02
C ILE A 48 -11.00 4.31 -0.66
N VAL A 49 -10.22 4.15 0.40
CA VAL A 49 -10.65 4.32 1.79
C VAL A 49 -10.01 5.59 2.35
N LYS A 50 -10.79 6.65 2.49
CA LYS A 50 -10.34 7.98 2.94
C LYS A 50 -10.87 8.28 4.33
N ASN A 51 -10.00 8.67 5.25
CA ASN A 51 -10.44 9.16 6.56
C ASN A 51 -11.20 10.48 6.36
N THR A 52 -12.39 10.60 6.95
CA THR A 52 -13.25 11.79 6.83
C THR A 52 -12.81 12.97 7.70
N ARG A 53 -11.83 12.76 8.61
CA ARG A 53 -11.18 13.88 9.31
C ARG A 53 -10.59 14.83 8.27
N LYS A 54 -10.84 16.14 8.43
CA LYS A 54 -10.48 17.16 7.43
C LYS A 54 -9.01 17.03 7.03
N SER A 55 -8.77 16.68 5.77
CA SER A 55 -7.50 16.97 5.11
C SER A 55 -7.38 18.48 4.97
N ASP A 56 -6.20 19.02 5.26
CA ASP A 56 -5.93 20.44 5.01
C ASP A 56 -6.27 20.76 3.54
N THR A 57 -7.06 21.82 3.34
CA THR A 57 -7.54 22.25 2.02
C THR A 57 -6.47 22.99 1.22
N ALA A 58 -5.25 23.11 1.77
CA ALA A 58 -4.10 23.63 1.06
C ALA A 58 -3.93 22.94 -0.30
N LYS A 59 -3.53 23.73 -1.32
CA LYS A 59 -3.20 23.22 -2.65
C LYS A 59 -2.10 22.17 -2.54
N VAL A 60 -2.32 21.00 -3.14
CA VAL A 60 -1.39 19.86 -3.08
C VAL A 60 -0.90 19.54 -4.47
N GLU A 61 0.40 19.30 -4.60
CA GLU A 61 0.98 18.75 -5.81
C GLU A 61 1.16 17.23 -5.68
N VAL A 62 0.86 16.48 -6.74
CA VAL A 62 1.14 15.04 -6.80
C VAL A 62 2.56 14.89 -7.32
N MET A 63 3.45 14.34 -6.51
CA MET A 63 4.85 14.21 -6.89
C MET A 63 5.09 12.93 -7.67
N ASP A 64 5.77 13.05 -8.81
CA ASP A 64 6.14 11.90 -9.62
C ASP A 64 7.33 11.15 -9.01
N VAL A 65 7.22 9.82 -8.92
CA VAL A 65 8.09 8.96 -8.10
C VAL A 65 9.44 8.69 -8.77
N PHE A 66 9.56 8.97 -10.07
CA PHE A 66 10.72 8.54 -10.88
C PHE A 66 12.08 9.09 -10.43
N ASN A 67 12.11 10.24 -9.73
CA ASN A 67 13.34 10.86 -9.26
C ASN A 67 13.66 10.54 -7.79
N LEU A 68 12.88 9.67 -7.13
CA LEU A 68 12.99 9.40 -5.69
C LEU A 68 12.84 7.91 -5.34
N VAL A 69 13.18 7.02 -6.29
CA VAL A 69 12.91 5.57 -6.17
C VAL A 69 13.47 4.99 -4.87
N ALA A 70 14.74 5.27 -4.56
CA ALA A 70 15.39 4.75 -3.36
C ALA A 70 14.78 5.33 -2.06
N GLN A 71 14.44 6.62 -2.04
CA GLN A 71 13.74 7.24 -0.90
C GLN A 71 12.34 6.63 -0.71
N THR A 72 11.63 6.33 -1.80
CA THR A 72 10.32 5.70 -1.73
C THR A 72 10.39 4.27 -1.21
N TRP A 73 11.44 3.51 -1.55
CA TRP A 73 11.67 2.18 -0.98
C TRP A 73 11.97 2.21 0.53
N ASP A 74 12.74 3.18 1.02
CA ASP A 74 12.93 3.34 2.48
C ASP A 74 11.59 3.58 3.19
N ILE A 75 10.77 4.49 2.66
CA ILE A 75 9.41 4.76 3.19
C ILE A 75 8.54 3.49 3.12
N GLU A 76 8.57 2.78 1.99
CA GLU A 76 7.83 1.53 1.78
C GLU A 76 8.18 0.49 2.87
N MET A 77 9.47 0.30 3.14
CA MET A 77 9.94 -0.68 4.13
C MET A 77 9.62 -0.27 5.57
N GLN A 78 9.65 1.04 5.88
CA GLN A 78 9.21 1.55 7.17
C GLN A 78 7.71 1.28 7.40
N ILE A 79 6.88 1.54 6.39
CA ILE A 79 5.43 1.27 6.46
C ILE A 79 5.17 -0.24 6.54
N ALA A 80 5.90 -1.07 5.79
CA ALA A 80 5.79 -2.53 5.85
C ALA A 80 6.00 -3.05 7.28
N LYS A 81 7.02 -2.54 7.97
CA LYS A 81 7.29 -2.88 9.37
C LYS A 81 6.14 -2.44 10.30
N ILE A 82 5.64 -1.21 10.13
CA ILE A 82 4.52 -0.70 10.94
C ILE A 82 3.30 -1.62 10.79
N ILE A 83 2.97 -2.01 9.55
CA ILE A 83 1.86 -2.90 9.27
C ILE A 83 2.10 -4.27 9.90
N HIS A 84 3.29 -4.87 9.69
CA HIS A 84 3.65 -6.16 10.27
C HIS A 84 3.42 -6.19 11.79
N ASP A 85 3.90 -5.17 12.50
CA ASP A 85 3.80 -5.08 13.96
C ASP A 85 2.34 -4.92 14.46
N ARG A 86 1.42 -4.47 13.61
CA ARG A 86 0.00 -4.30 13.92
C ARG A 86 -0.86 -5.50 13.53
N LEU A 87 -0.35 -6.39 12.68
CA LEU A 87 -1.04 -7.61 12.28
C LEU A 87 -0.86 -8.73 13.31
N LEU A 88 -1.93 -9.50 13.53
CA LEU A 88 -1.90 -10.68 14.38
C LEU A 88 -1.15 -11.83 13.68
N PRO A 89 -0.54 -12.77 14.42
CA PRO A 89 0.17 -13.90 13.80
C PRO A 89 -0.68 -14.73 12.81
N GLY A 90 -1.99 -14.86 13.07
CA GLY A 90 -2.91 -15.52 12.16
C GLY A 90 -3.15 -14.74 10.86
N GLU A 91 -3.20 -13.42 10.96
CA GLU A 91 -3.34 -12.50 9.84
C GLU A 91 -2.08 -12.48 8.98
N LEU A 92 -0.90 -12.44 9.59
CA LEU A 92 0.38 -12.55 8.88
C LEU A 92 0.51 -13.88 8.13
N ARG A 93 0.09 -15.00 8.73
CA ARG A 93 0.07 -16.29 8.03
C ARG A 93 -0.88 -16.28 6.83
N LYS A 94 -2.03 -15.64 6.96
CA LYS A 94 -3.00 -15.49 5.87
C LYS A 94 -2.46 -14.61 4.76
N LEU A 95 -1.95 -13.43 5.11
CA LEU A 95 -1.32 -12.50 4.18
C LEU A 95 -0.12 -13.12 3.47
N SER A 96 0.67 -13.97 4.15
CA SER A 96 1.78 -14.71 3.54
C SER A 96 1.32 -15.73 2.51
N LYS A 97 0.20 -16.43 2.75
CA LYS A 97 -0.40 -17.32 1.75
C LYS A 97 -0.88 -16.53 0.54
N ILE A 98 -1.54 -15.39 0.77
CA ILE A 98 -1.95 -14.46 -0.29
C ILE A 98 -0.72 -14.00 -1.07
N ALA A 99 0.34 -13.52 -0.42
CA ALA A 99 1.57 -13.07 -1.07
C ALA A 99 2.22 -14.15 -1.96
N LYS A 100 2.14 -15.43 -1.57
CA LYS A 100 2.62 -16.54 -2.41
C LYS A 100 1.76 -16.76 -3.65
N SER A 101 0.43 -16.64 -3.52
CA SER A 101 -0.51 -16.73 -4.65
C SER A 101 -0.54 -15.45 -5.50
N PHE A 102 -0.13 -14.32 -4.92
CA PHE A 102 -0.18 -12.97 -5.49
C PHE A 102 1.08 -12.17 -5.13
N PRO A 103 2.23 -12.46 -5.75
CA PRO A 103 3.49 -11.77 -5.42
C PRO A 103 3.49 -10.28 -5.71
N SER A 104 2.63 -9.83 -6.64
CA SER A 104 2.44 -8.44 -7.05
C SER A 104 1.39 -7.68 -6.23
N ASP A 105 0.64 -8.36 -5.37
CA ASP A 105 -0.36 -7.71 -4.54
C ASP A 105 0.32 -6.89 -3.44
N HIS A 106 -0.25 -5.72 -3.21
CA HIS A 106 0.31 -4.73 -2.33
C HIS A 106 -0.77 -3.98 -1.57
N PHE A 107 -0.38 -3.48 -0.40
CA PHE A 107 -1.12 -2.48 0.32
C PHE A 107 -0.73 -1.12 -0.23
N GLN A 108 -1.68 -0.33 -0.69
CA GLN A 108 -1.38 1.00 -1.21
C GLN A 108 -1.89 2.09 -0.27
N THR A 109 -1.08 3.13 -0.10
CA THR A 109 -1.45 4.31 0.67
C THR A 109 -0.92 5.58 0.00
N MET A 110 -1.62 6.69 0.19
CA MET A 110 -1.16 8.01 -0.21
C MET A 110 -0.84 8.83 1.04
N ILE A 111 0.39 9.34 1.13
CA ILE A 111 0.86 10.13 2.26
C ILE A 111 1.03 11.59 1.84
N ARG A 112 0.63 12.52 2.72
CA ARG A 112 0.85 13.96 2.56
C ARG A 112 2.08 14.38 3.33
N ILE A 113 2.93 15.15 2.67
CA ILE A 113 4.14 15.71 3.22
C ILE A 113 4.06 17.24 3.14
N ASP A 114 4.31 17.88 4.28
CA ASP A 114 4.41 19.33 4.42
C ASP A 114 5.67 19.65 5.23
N SER A 115 6.47 20.60 4.74
CA SER A 115 7.63 21.12 5.46
C SER A 115 8.57 20.01 5.95
N ASN A 116 8.79 19.00 5.07
CA ASN A 116 9.59 17.80 5.34
C ASN A 116 9.09 16.95 6.52
N LYS A 117 7.77 16.90 6.73
CA LYS A 117 7.12 16.02 7.70
C LYS A 117 5.95 15.31 7.05
N LEU A 118 5.81 14.01 7.32
CA LEU A 118 4.59 13.29 7.01
C LEU A 118 3.52 13.80 7.98
N VAL A 119 2.52 14.50 7.46
CA VAL A 119 1.48 15.14 8.28
C VAL A 119 0.18 14.35 8.29
N GLN A 120 -0.06 13.56 7.24
CA GLN A 120 -1.34 12.86 7.08
C GLN A 120 -1.20 11.68 6.11
N VAL A 121 -2.00 10.64 6.35
CA VAL A 121 -2.36 9.66 5.32
C VAL A 121 -3.67 10.11 4.67
N GLU A 122 -3.65 10.33 3.36
CA GLU A 122 -4.80 10.82 2.60
C GLU A 122 -5.82 9.71 2.35
N TRP A 123 -5.34 8.53 1.97
CA TRP A 123 -6.19 7.38 1.72
C TRP A 123 -5.38 6.08 1.67
N PHE A 124 -6.11 4.98 1.76
CA PHE A 124 -5.67 3.63 1.45
C PHE A 124 -6.39 3.11 0.21
N VAL A 125 -5.79 2.17 -0.51
CA VAL A 125 -6.50 1.40 -1.55
C VAL A 125 -6.52 -0.06 -1.15
N PHE A 126 -7.73 -0.58 -1.05
CA PHE A 126 -7.95 -2.00 -0.79
C PHE A 126 -8.41 -2.68 -2.05
N TYR A 127 -7.59 -3.62 -2.53
CA TYR A 127 -7.96 -4.52 -3.60
C TYR A 127 -8.74 -5.69 -3.03
N GLY A 128 -9.91 -5.96 -3.60
CA GLY A 128 -10.75 -7.09 -3.24
C GLY A 128 -11.03 -7.96 -4.46
N MET A 129 -11.04 -9.28 -4.26
CA MET A 129 -11.57 -10.24 -5.24
C MET A 129 -13.10 -10.36 -5.20
N TYR A 130 -13.74 -9.51 -4.40
CA TYR A 130 -15.17 -9.53 -4.18
C TYR A 130 -15.74 -8.19 -4.63
N ARG A 131 -16.78 -8.25 -5.47
CA ARG A 131 -17.61 -7.11 -5.83
C ARG A 131 -19.01 -7.39 -5.32
N ASP A 132 -19.50 -6.53 -4.45
CA ASP A 132 -20.85 -6.62 -3.86
C ASP A 132 -21.12 -8.00 -3.22
N GLY A 133 -20.11 -8.57 -2.54
CA GLY A 133 -20.20 -9.88 -1.88
C GLY A 133 -20.06 -11.09 -2.81
N ILE A 134 -19.86 -10.92 -4.12
CA ILE A 134 -19.68 -12.02 -5.07
C ILE A 134 -18.18 -12.21 -5.38
N ARG A 135 -17.68 -13.44 -5.15
CA ARG A 135 -16.32 -13.84 -5.53
C ARG A 135 -16.18 -13.80 -7.06
N LYS A 136 -15.13 -13.14 -7.54
CA LYS A 136 -14.80 -13.06 -8.96
C LYS A 136 -14.06 -14.30 -9.46
N CYS A 137 -14.34 -14.68 -10.70
CA CYS A 137 -13.64 -15.75 -11.40
C CYS A 137 -12.32 -15.23 -11.98
N ALA A 138 -11.37 -16.13 -12.30
CA ALA A 138 -10.06 -15.81 -12.85
C ALA A 138 -10.12 -14.91 -14.09
N SER A 139 -11.09 -15.16 -14.97
CA SER A 139 -11.34 -14.36 -16.17
C SER A 139 -11.74 -12.91 -15.90
N GLU A 140 -12.14 -12.59 -14.67
CA GLU A 140 -12.51 -11.25 -14.21
C GLU A 140 -11.43 -10.61 -13.33
N ILE A 141 -10.36 -11.36 -13.00
CA ILE A 141 -9.23 -10.89 -12.19
C ILE A 141 -8.06 -10.63 -13.13
N PRO A 142 -7.51 -9.42 -13.16
CA PRO A 142 -6.34 -9.17 -13.98
C PRO A 142 -5.07 -9.70 -13.35
N ASP A 143 -4.15 -9.97 -14.24
CA ASP A 143 -2.82 -10.39 -13.94
C ASP A 143 -1.96 -9.17 -13.59
N THR A 144 -1.86 -8.88 -12.30
CA THR A 144 -1.04 -7.78 -11.77
C THR A 144 0.45 -8.10 -11.77
N THR A 145 0.87 -9.31 -12.19
CA THR A 145 2.29 -9.67 -12.30
C THR A 145 2.99 -8.85 -13.39
N ARG A 146 2.24 -8.43 -14.41
CA ARG A 146 2.68 -7.48 -15.43
C ARG A 146 2.11 -6.11 -15.08
N ARG A 147 2.81 -5.38 -14.22
CA ARG A 147 2.50 -3.96 -14.02
C ARG A 147 2.51 -3.27 -15.40
N PRO A 148 1.58 -2.34 -15.70
CA PRO A 148 1.91 -1.23 -16.57
C PRO A 148 2.96 -0.41 -15.81
N MET A 149 4.21 -0.80 -15.94
CA MET A 149 5.31 0.01 -15.48
C MET A 149 5.41 1.12 -16.52
N ASN A 150 5.33 2.37 -16.07
CA ASN A 150 5.69 3.48 -16.94
C ASN A 150 7.13 3.24 -17.38
N CYS A 151 7.33 2.90 -18.65
CA CYS A 151 8.66 2.66 -19.18
C CYS A 151 9.29 4.03 -19.42
N ILE A 152 10.38 4.31 -18.72
CA ILE A 152 11.23 5.44 -19.03
C ILE A 152 12.30 4.94 -19.99
N ASP A 153 12.15 5.27 -21.28
CA ASP A 153 13.25 5.15 -22.21
C ASP A 153 14.28 6.21 -21.84
N ARG A 154 15.53 5.79 -21.62
CA ARG A 154 16.67 6.68 -21.38
C ARG A 154 17.64 6.58 -22.54
N ASP A 155 18.25 7.68 -22.93
CA ASP A 155 19.36 7.65 -23.88
C ASP A 155 20.63 7.06 -23.23
N SER A 156 21.66 6.88 -24.06
CA SER A 156 22.99 6.42 -23.64
C SER A 156 23.71 7.36 -22.67
N SER A 157 23.20 8.58 -22.48
CA SER A 157 23.70 9.56 -21.51
C SER A 157 22.88 9.56 -20.20
N GLY A 158 21.86 8.69 -20.10
CA GLY A 158 20.98 8.57 -18.94
C GLY A 158 19.83 9.57 -18.90
N ASN A 159 19.65 10.41 -19.92
CA ASN A 159 18.55 11.37 -19.98
C ASN A 159 17.25 10.67 -20.38
N ILE A 160 16.15 11.09 -19.76
CA ILE A 160 14.81 10.57 -20.08
C ILE A 160 14.40 11.06 -21.47
N THR A 161 14.19 10.14 -22.41
CA THR A 161 13.79 10.46 -23.78
C THR A 161 12.32 10.18 -24.04
N LYS A 162 11.69 9.25 -23.31
CA LYS A 162 10.27 8.94 -23.47
C LYS A 162 9.68 8.31 -22.20
N VAL A 163 8.52 8.79 -21.78
CA VAL A 163 7.69 8.10 -20.78
C VAL A 163 6.56 7.41 -21.54
N GLN A 164 6.59 6.08 -21.62
CA GLN A 164 5.51 5.31 -22.21
C GLN A 164 4.55 4.86 -21.12
N TYR A 165 3.38 5.50 -21.07
CA TYR A 165 2.21 5.00 -20.35
C TYR A 165 1.63 3.83 -21.13
N PHE A 166 2.04 2.61 -20.78
CA PHE A 166 1.33 1.43 -21.28
C PHE A 166 0.00 1.33 -20.55
N VAL A 167 -1.06 1.96 -21.06
CA VAL A 167 -2.42 1.47 -20.79
C VAL A 167 -2.58 0.21 -21.63
N LYS A 168 -1.91 -0.87 -21.20
CA LYS A 168 -2.15 -2.18 -21.79
C LYS A 168 -3.55 -2.59 -21.36
N GLU A 169 -4.36 -3.13 -22.28
CA GLU A 169 -5.59 -3.81 -21.88
C GLU A 169 -5.24 -4.81 -20.76
N PRO A 170 -5.99 -4.83 -19.65
CA PRO A 170 -5.70 -5.72 -18.54
C PRO A 170 -5.68 -7.17 -19.05
N GLU A 171 -4.52 -7.83 -18.95
CA GLU A 171 -4.44 -9.26 -19.19
C GLU A 171 -5.16 -9.96 -18.04
N TYR A 172 -6.20 -10.75 -18.33
CA TYR A 172 -6.97 -11.46 -17.31
C TYR A 172 -6.37 -12.83 -17.01
N ARG A 173 -6.56 -13.30 -15.77
CA ARG A 173 -5.97 -14.56 -15.32
C ARG A 173 -6.63 -15.74 -16.03
N LYS A 174 -5.79 -16.72 -16.35
CA LYS A 174 -6.21 -18.00 -16.94
C LYS A 174 -6.59 -19.05 -15.89
N LYS A 175 -6.15 -18.87 -14.63
CA LYS A 175 -6.36 -19.84 -13.54
C LYS A 175 -6.84 -19.13 -12.27
N GLU A 176 -7.78 -19.77 -11.58
CA GLU A 176 -8.19 -19.40 -10.23
C GLU A 176 -7.00 -19.43 -9.27
N PRO A 177 -6.88 -18.47 -8.36
CA PRO A 177 -5.90 -18.52 -7.30
C PRO A 177 -6.25 -19.62 -6.29
N ASP A 178 -5.21 -20.29 -5.78
CA ASP A 178 -5.36 -21.39 -4.81
C ASP A 178 -5.95 -20.89 -3.47
N VAL A 179 -5.72 -19.62 -3.14
CA VAL A 179 -6.36 -18.90 -2.04
C VAL A 179 -6.93 -17.60 -2.61
N PRO A 180 -8.24 -17.32 -2.52
CA PRO A 180 -8.75 -16.02 -2.91
C PRO A 180 -8.05 -14.95 -2.04
N SER A 181 -7.71 -13.78 -2.59
CA SER A 181 -7.15 -12.69 -1.74
C SER A 181 -8.13 -12.22 -0.67
N ASP A 182 -9.37 -12.74 -0.74
CA ASP A 182 -10.49 -12.59 0.18
C ASP A 182 -10.75 -11.17 0.65
N GLY A 183 -10.23 -10.18 -0.07
CA GLY A 183 -10.19 -8.81 0.41
C GLY A 183 -9.65 -8.76 1.83
N PHE A 184 -8.46 -9.32 2.11
CA PHE A 184 -7.87 -9.26 3.45
C PHE A 184 -8.06 -7.89 4.13
N TRP A 185 -7.82 -6.81 3.38
CA TRP A 185 -8.01 -5.44 3.84
C TRP A 185 -9.47 -4.95 3.84
N ILE A 186 -10.34 -5.49 2.98
CA ILE A 186 -11.78 -5.16 2.96
C ILE A 186 -12.50 -5.64 4.23
N HIS A 187 -11.94 -6.65 4.89
CA HIS A 187 -12.44 -7.20 6.15
C HIS A 187 -11.71 -6.66 7.39
N PHE A 188 -10.77 -5.73 7.21
CA PHE A 188 -9.93 -5.25 8.29
C PHE A 188 -10.73 -4.38 9.27
N ASP A 189 -10.35 -4.41 10.55
CA ASP A 189 -10.99 -3.59 11.57
C ASP A 189 -10.66 -2.10 11.36
N PRO A 190 -11.66 -1.20 11.32
CA PRO A 190 -11.44 0.21 10.99
C PRO A 190 -10.65 0.94 12.08
N ASP A 191 -10.81 0.58 13.36
CA ASP A 191 -10.02 1.19 14.43
C ASP A 191 -8.56 0.74 14.36
N ARG A 192 -8.29 -0.52 14.03
CA ARG A 192 -6.93 -1.02 13.80
C ARG A 192 -6.29 -0.39 12.56
N LEU A 193 -7.05 -0.14 11.49
CA LEU A 193 -6.56 0.64 10.35
C LEU A 193 -6.18 2.05 10.77
N TYR A 194 -7.00 2.68 11.62
CA TYR A 194 -6.72 4.02 12.15
C TYR A 194 -5.49 4.05 13.07
N GLU A 195 -5.22 2.97 13.80
CA GLU A 195 -3.96 2.82 14.54
C GLU A 195 -2.73 2.73 13.61
N ILE A 196 -2.85 2.02 12.48
CA ILE A 196 -1.81 1.97 11.44
C ILE A 196 -1.61 3.38 10.85
N GLU A 197 -2.69 4.08 10.51
CA GLU A 197 -2.68 5.46 10.00
C GLU A 197 -1.87 6.39 10.92
N LYS A 198 -2.17 6.38 12.24
CA LYS A 198 -1.46 7.17 13.24
C LYS A 198 0.01 6.79 13.36
N ASP A 199 0.32 5.50 13.31
CA ASP A 199 1.69 5.04 13.37
C ASP A 199 2.50 5.44 12.13
N ILE A 200 1.89 5.45 10.94
CA ILE A 200 2.53 5.94 9.72
C ILE A 200 2.94 7.40 9.89
N VAL A 201 2.00 8.27 10.32
CA VAL A 201 2.27 9.69 10.57
C VAL A 201 3.34 9.90 11.65
N LYS A 202 3.31 9.09 12.71
CA LYS A 202 4.20 9.28 13.87
C LYS A 202 5.59 8.70 13.69
N LYS A 203 5.72 7.55 13.00
CA LYS A 203 6.92 6.72 13.03
C LYS A 203 7.69 6.73 11.71
N VAL A 204 7.08 7.07 10.58
CA VAL A 204 7.80 7.17 9.31
C VAL A 204 8.71 8.39 9.33
N ILE A 205 9.99 8.15 9.08
CA ILE A 205 11.01 9.18 8.96
C ILE A 205 11.26 9.39 7.47
N LEU A 206 11.12 10.63 7.01
CA LEU A 206 11.37 10.97 5.62
C LEU A 206 12.88 10.93 5.33
N PRO A 207 13.30 10.26 4.23
CA PRO A 207 14.68 10.31 3.80
C PRO A 207 15.12 11.74 3.47
N PRO A 208 16.42 12.07 3.63
CA PRO A 208 16.96 13.33 3.15
C PRO A 208 16.66 13.56 1.66
N GLY A 209 16.59 14.82 1.22
CA GLY A 209 16.36 15.18 -0.19
C GLY A 209 14.89 15.24 -0.60
N MET A 210 13.99 14.91 0.33
CA MET A 210 12.53 15.02 0.17
C MET A 210 12.00 16.43 0.50
N THR A 211 12.84 17.35 0.99
CA THR A 211 12.42 18.71 1.33
C THR A 211 11.90 19.47 0.09
N ARG A 212 10.70 20.04 0.20
CA ARG A 212 10.08 20.91 -0.80
C ARG A 212 9.53 22.16 -0.12
N ASP A 213 9.36 23.22 -0.89
CA ASP A 213 8.74 24.49 -0.52
C ASP A 213 7.21 24.49 -0.66
N PHE A 214 6.64 23.39 -1.14
CA PHE A 214 5.19 23.17 -1.27
C PHE A 214 4.75 21.86 -0.60
N VAL A 215 3.44 21.79 -0.31
CA VAL A 215 2.79 20.58 0.19
C VAL A 215 2.55 19.61 -0.97
N TYR A 216 2.94 18.36 -0.79
CA TYR A 216 2.78 17.34 -1.81
C TYR A 216 2.29 16.00 -1.25
N VAL A 217 1.77 15.16 -2.15
CA VAL A 217 1.38 13.79 -1.84
C VAL A 217 2.23 12.80 -2.60
N LEU A 218 2.44 11.64 -1.97
CA LEU A 218 3.22 10.54 -2.49
C LEU A 218 2.42 9.24 -2.36
N GLN A 219 2.29 8.53 -3.48
CA GLN A 219 1.69 7.20 -3.51
C GLN A 219 2.75 6.15 -3.18
N ILE A 220 2.48 5.31 -2.18
CA ILE A 220 3.35 4.22 -1.75
C ILE A 220 2.59 2.89 -1.91
N GLY A 221 3.19 1.94 -2.62
CA GLY A 221 2.68 0.58 -2.72
C GLY A 221 3.61 -0.40 -2.00
N ILE A 222 3.14 -1.04 -0.95
CA ILE A 222 3.90 -1.97 -0.10
C ILE A 222 3.54 -3.42 -0.47
N LEU A 223 4.48 -4.17 -1.04
CA LEU A 223 4.24 -5.59 -1.34
C LEU A 223 3.93 -6.38 -0.06
N TYR A 224 2.97 -7.32 -0.15
CA TYR A 224 2.64 -8.19 0.98
C TYR A 224 3.83 -9.05 1.44
N GLU A 225 4.74 -9.38 0.53
CA GLU A 225 5.97 -10.10 0.87
C GLU A 225 6.81 -9.32 1.88
N TYR A 226 6.97 -8.01 1.72
CA TYR A 226 7.75 -7.18 2.64
C TYR A 226 7.07 -7.00 3.99
N ILE A 227 5.73 -7.00 4.01
CA ILE A 227 4.97 -7.06 5.26
C ILE A 227 5.22 -8.39 5.95
N CYS A 228 5.25 -9.51 5.22
CA CYS A 228 5.35 -10.85 5.82
C CYS A 228 6.79 -11.30 6.13
N ASN A 229 7.79 -10.72 5.48
CA ASN A 229 9.20 -11.10 5.59
C ASN A 229 10.05 -9.87 5.92
N LEU A 230 10.12 -9.53 7.21
CA LEU A 230 10.90 -8.38 7.69
C LEU A 230 12.40 -8.51 7.42
N LYS A 231 12.93 -9.72 7.28
CA LYS A 231 14.34 -9.90 6.92
C LYS A 231 14.58 -9.35 5.52
N LYS A 232 13.77 -9.79 4.55
CA LYS A 232 13.83 -9.28 3.17
C LYS A 232 13.56 -7.78 3.11
N ALA A 233 12.56 -7.30 3.85
CA ALA A 233 12.25 -5.87 3.92
C ALA A 233 13.44 -5.05 4.45
N ARG A 234 14.17 -5.58 5.43
CA ARG A 234 15.37 -4.94 5.97
C ARG A 234 16.51 -4.90 4.95
N GLU A 235 16.77 -6.00 4.26
CA GLU A 235 17.80 -6.09 3.21
C GLU A 235 17.53 -5.05 2.11
N VAL A 236 16.30 -5.00 1.58
CA VAL A 236 15.88 -4.01 0.57
C VAL A 236 16.01 -2.58 1.09
N ARG A 237 15.69 -2.34 2.37
CA ARG A 237 15.83 -1.02 2.99
C ARG A 237 17.29 -0.58 3.07
N GLU A 238 18.18 -1.48 3.47
CA GLU A 238 19.61 -1.20 3.57
C GLU A 238 20.18 -0.85 2.18
N GLU A 239 19.83 -1.61 1.15
CA GLU A 239 20.18 -1.33 -0.24
C GLU A 239 19.64 0.03 -0.72
N ALA A 240 18.37 0.33 -0.43
CA ALA A 240 17.77 1.61 -0.77
C ALA A 240 18.50 2.79 -0.11
N ILE A 241 18.90 2.63 1.16
CA ILE A 241 19.63 3.65 1.91
C ILE A 241 20.99 3.95 1.28
N GLU A 242 21.74 2.91 0.92
CA GLU A 242 23.04 3.11 0.28
C GLU A 242 22.87 3.72 -1.12
N ALA A 243 21.88 3.29 -1.90
CA ALA A 243 21.61 3.83 -3.23
C ALA A 243 21.34 5.35 -3.21
N TRP A 244 20.50 5.85 -2.31
CA TRP A 244 20.23 7.30 -2.27
C TRP A 244 21.38 8.09 -1.66
N LYS A 245 22.18 7.52 -0.74
CA LYS A 245 23.41 8.18 -0.25
C LYS A 245 24.40 8.40 -1.38
N GLU A 246 24.62 7.40 -2.23
CA GLU A 246 25.50 7.53 -3.41
C GLU A 246 25.01 8.60 -4.38
N GLU A 247 23.70 8.66 -4.64
CA GLU A 247 23.11 9.68 -5.50
C GLU A 247 23.30 11.10 -4.94
N MET A 248 23.18 11.26 -3.61
CA MET A 248 23.48 12.53 -2.95
C MET A 248 24.96 12.91 -3.02
N LEU A 249 25.87 11.94 -2.95
CA LEU A 249 27.30 12.21 -3.11
C LEU A 249 27.63 12.63 -4.55
N ARG A 250 27.07 11.93 -5.56
CA ARG A 250 27.26 12.24 -6.98
C ARG A 250 26.75 13.65 -7.35
N SER A 251 25.57 14.02 -6.86
CA SER A 251 25.00 15.36 -7.09
C SER A 251 25.83 16.47 -6.45
N ARG A 252 26.46 16.22 -5.29
CA ARG A 252 27.41 17.16 -4.67
C ARG A 252 28.71 17.27 -5.46
N SER A 253 29.30 16.16 -5.92
CA SER A 253 30.56 16.19 -6.68
C SER A 253 30.43 16.82 -8.07
N GLY A 254 29.28 16.67 -8.74
CA GLY A 254 29.03 17.30 -10.05
C GLY A 254 28.80 18.82 -9.99
N SER A 255 28.53 19.37 -8.80
CA SER A 255 28.39 20.82 -8.58
C SER A 255 29.72 21.56 -8.42
N VAL A 256 30.83 20.84 -8.25
CA VAL A 256 32.18 21.42 -8.02
C VAL A 256 32.97 21.56 -9.34
N SER A 257 32.52 20.98 -10.45
CA SER A 257 33.24 21.02 -11.74
C SER A 257 32.90 22.21 -12.65
N ASN A 258 32.10 23.18 -12.19
CA ASN A 258 31.73 24.39 -12.94
C ASN A 258 32.13 25.68 -12.22
N ILE A 259 33.40 25.78 -11.79
CA ILE A 259 34.05 27.06 -11.42
C ILE A 259 35.36 27.16 -12.20
#